data_AF-A0A2J8S6G1-F1
#
_entry.id   AF-A0A2J8S6G1-F1
#
_cell.length_a   1.000
_cell.length_b   1.000
_cell.length_c   1.000
_cell.angle_alpha   90.00
_cell.angle_beta   90.00
_cell.angle_gamma   90.00
#
_symmetry.space_group_name_H-M   'P 1'
#
loop_
_entity.id
_entity.type
_entity.pdbx_description
1 polymer ?
#
loop_
_entity_poly.entity_id
_entity_poly.type
_entity_poly.pdbx_seq_one_letter_code
_entity_poly.pdbx_strand_id
1 'polypeptide(L)'
;MTRAGLSSTRRPLLARTHVQGRVYNFLERPTGWKCFVYHFAVFLIVLVCLIFSVLSTIEQYAALATGTLFWMEIVLVVFFGTEYVVRLWSAGCRSKYVGLWGRLRFARKPISIIDLIVVVASMVVLCVGSKGQVFATSAIRGIRFLQILRMLHVDRQGGTWRLLGSVVFIHRQELITTLYIGFLGLIFSSYFVYLAEKDAVNESGRVEFGSYADALWWGVVTVTTIGYGDKVPQTWVGKTIASCFSVFAISFFALPAGILGSGFALKVQQKQRQKHFNRQIPAAASLIQTAWRCYAAENPDSSTWKIYIRKPPRSHTLLSPSPKPKKSVVVKKKKFKLDKDNGVTPGEKMLTVPHITCDPPEERRLDHFSVDGYDSS
;
A
#
# COMPACT_ATOMS: atom_id res chain seq x y z
N MET A 1 36.85 49.82 14.62
CA MET A 1 35.44 49.74 15.03
C MET A 1 34.80 48.50 14.41
N THR A 2 34.44 47.54 15.28
CA THR A 2 33.35 46.55 15.15
C THR A 2 33.22 45.64 13.91
N ARG A 3 33.99 44.55 13.90
CA ARG A 3 33.50 43.22 13.44
C ARG A 3 32.97 42.46 14.65
N ALA A 4 31.72 42.72 15.04
CA ALA A 4 31.04 41.99 16.12
C ALA A 4 30.29 40.79 15.55
N GLY A 5 30.48 39.63 16.17
CA GLY A 5 30.02 38.33 15.70
C GLY A 5 28.49 38.16 15.66
N LEU A 6 27.99 37.79 14.48
CA LEU A 6 26.62 37.28 14.24
C LEU A 6 26.55 35.74 14.21
N SER A 7 27.60 35.03 14.63
CA SER A 7 27.70 33.57 14.49
C SER A 7 27.14 32.74 15.66
N SER A 8 26.68 33.38 16.74
CA SER A 8 26.21 32.68 17.95
C SER A 8 24.71 32.33 17.91
N THR A 9 23.85 33.26 17.47
CA THR A 9 22.38 33.12 17.56
C THR A 9 21.75 32.18 16.52
N ARG A 10 22.46 31.86 15.42
CA ARG A 10 21.97 30.90 14.39
C ARG A 10 22.16 29.43 14.77
N ARG A 11 23.07 29.12 15.69
CA ARG A 11 23.37 27.74 16.12
C ARG A 11 22.19 27.02 16.81
N PRO A 12 21.42 27.63 17.74
CA PRO A 12 20.33 26.93 18.41
C PRO A 12 19.18 26.53 17.47
N LEU A 13 18.87 27.35 16.46
CA LEU A 13 17.83 27.04 15.47
C LEU A 13 18.22 25.87 14.55
N LEU A 14 19.48 25.82 14.12
CA LEU A 14 20.03 24.72 13.31
C LEU A 14 20.15 23.40 14.12
N ALA A 15 20.55 23.48 15.40
CA ALA A 15 20.61 22.32 16.28
C ALA A 15 19.21 21.75 16.57
N ARG A 16 18.22 22.62 16.83
CA ARG A 16 16.81 22.24 17.07
C ARG A 16 16.18 21.56 15.85
N THR A 17 16.44 22.08 14.65
CA THR A 17 15.94 21.47 13.40
C THR A 17 16.61 20.14 13.09
N HIS A 18 17.90 19.98 13.42
CA HIS A 18 18.62 18.72 13.25
C HIS A 18 18.12 17.62 14.19
N VAL A 19 17.94 17.90 15.50
CA VAL A 19 17.41 16.90 16.45
C VAL A 19 15.97 16.52 16.12
N GLN A 20 15.14 17.48 15.74
CA GLN A 20 13.74 17.25 15.35
C GLN A 20 13.66 16.31 14.14
N GLY A 21 14.52 16.50 13.14
CA GLY A 21 14.62 15.60 11.98
C GLY A 21 15.14 14.20 12.33
N ARG A 22 16.10 14.08 13.25
CA ARG A 22 16.61 12.78 13.73
C ARG A 22 15.54 11.98 14.46
N VAL A 23 14.81 12.61 15.39
CA VAL A 23 13.70 11.97 16.11
C VAL A 23 12.58 11.57 15.14
N TYR A 24 12.23 12.44 14.20
CA TYR A 24 11.23 12.13 13.18
C TYR A 24 11.65 10.94 12.31
N ASN A 25 12.91 10.85 11.90
CA ASN A 25 13.39 9.70 11.14
C ASN A 25 13.40 8.43 11.98
N PHE A 26 13.83 8.49 13.25
CA PHE A 26 13.81 7.34 14.16
C PHE A 26 12.39 6.77 14.38
N LEU A 27 11.44 7.68 14.60
CA LEU A 27 10.04 7.34 14.85
C LEU A 27 9.29 6.99 13.56
N GLU A 28 9.19 7.89 12.58
CA GLU A 28 8.33 7.68 11.40
C GLU A 28 8.98 6.78 10.33
N ARG A 29 10.32 6.83 10.19
CA ARG A 29 11.07 6.19 9.09
C ARG A 29 12.19 5.28 9.60
N PRO A 30 11.85 4.18 10.27
CA PRO A 30 12.85 3.33 10.89
C PRO A 30 13.85 2.79 9.86
N THR A 31 15.11 3.09 10.08
CA THR A 31 16.23 2.54 9.32
C THR A 31 17.34 2.09 10.26
N GLY A 32 17.96 0.95 9.94
CA GLY A 32 19.00 0.35 10.77
C GLY A 32 18.49 -0.38 12.01
N TRP A 33 19.42 -1.07 12.67
CA TRP A 33 19.15 -1.99 13.78
C TRP A 33 18.58 -1.33 15.04
N LYS A 34 19.04 -0.14 15.45
CA LYS A 34 18.54 0.55 16.65
C LYS A 34 17.05 0.89 16.55
N CYS A 35 16.61 1.36 15.38
CA CYS A 35 15.19 1.62 15.13
C CYS A 35 14.40 0.31 15.15
N PHE A 36 14.93 -0.75 14.52
CA PHE A 36 14.30 -2.07 14.53
C PHE A 36 14.09 -2.58 15.96
N VAL A 37 15.11 -2.52 16.82
CA VAL A 37 15.02 -2.94 18.23
C VAL A 37 13.94 -2.15 18.98
N TYR A 38 13.86 -0.83 18.79
CA TYR A 38 12.81 -0.02 19.42
C TYR A 38 11.40 -0.45 18.98
N HIS A 39 11.12 -0.50 17.68
CA HIS A 39 9.78 -0.84 17.18
C HIS A 39 9.43 -2.30 17.49
N PHE A 40 10.41 -3.21 17.47
CA PHE A 40 10.22 -4.61 17.85
C PHE A 40 9.95 -4.77 19.35
N ALA A 41 10.65 -4.04 20.21
CA ALA A 41 10.39 -4.04 21.65
C ALA A 41 9.00 -3.49 21.98
N VAL A 42 8.60 -2.37 21.35
CA VAL A 42 7.25 -1.83 21.48
C VAL A 42 6.19 -2.84 21.01
N PHE A 43 6.41 -3.50 19.87
CA PHE A 43 5.53 -4.57 19.39
C PHE A 43 5.42 -5.72 20.41
N LEU A 44 6.54 -6.17 20.98
CA LEU A 44 6.55 -7.25 21.96
C LEU A 44 5.80 -6.88 23.24
N ILE A 45 5.95 -5.64 23.74
CA ILE A 45 5.22 -5.17 24.93
C ILE A 45 3.70 -5.17 24.67
N VAL A 46 3.26 -4.72 23.48
CA VAL A 46 1.84 -4.76 23.10
C VAL A 46 1.35 -6.19 22.95
N LEU A 47 2.16 -7.09 22.38
CA LEU A 47 1.83 -8.51 22.25
C LEU A 47 1.66 -9.19 23.61
N VAL A 48 2.57 -8.94 24.55
CA VAL A 48 2.47 -9.47 25.92
C VAL A 48 1.20 -8.94 26.60
N CYS A 49 0.89 -7.65 26.45
CA CYS A 49 -0.35 -7.08 26.97
C CYS A 49 -1.60 -7.76 26.38
N LEU A 50 -1.61 -8.04 25.07
CA LEU A 50 -2.68 -8.80 24.42
C LEU A 50 -2.79 -10.24 24.96
N ILE A 51 -1.67 -10.91 25.21
CA ILE A 51 -1.66 -12.26 25.80
C ILE A 51 -2.28 -12.24 27.21
N PHE A 52 -1.88 -11.31 28.07
CA PHE A 52 -2.50 -11.14 29.40
C PHE A 52 -4.00 -10.83 29.29
N SER A 53 -4.41 -10.08 28.27
CA SER A 53 -5.81 -9.82 27.96
C SER A 53 -6.59 -11.09 27.68
N VAL A 54 -6.04 -11.98 26.86
CA VAL A 54 -6.62 -13.31 26.59
C VAL A 54 -6.63 -14.14 27.87
N LEU A 55 -5.54 -14.17 28.66
CA LEU A 55 -5.51 -14.92 29.92
C LEU A 55 -6.56 -14.42 30.94
N SER A 56 -6.92 -13.13 30.91
CA SER A 56 -7.98 -12.58 31.76
C SER A 56 -9.38 -13.11 31.43
N THR A 57 -9.58 -13.77 30.29
CA THR A 57 -10.86 -14.42 29.96
C THR A 57 -11.00 -15.79 30.60
N ILE A 58 -9.89 -16.39 31.07
CA ILE A 58 -9.87 -17.70 31.71
C ILE A 58 -10.08 -17.51 33.20
N GLU A 59 -11.14 -18.11 33.75
CA GLU A 59 -11.56 -17.93 35.15
C GLU A 59 -10.44 -18.21 36.16
N GLN A 60 -9.62 -19.24 35.91
CA GLN A 60 -8.47 -19.63 36.74
C GLN A 60 -7.40 -18.52 36.86
N TYR A 61 -7.21 -17.70 35.83
CA TYR A 61 -6.17 -16.67 35.78
C TYR A 61 -6.74 -15.24 35.86
N ALA A 62 -8.06 -15.10 35.93
CA ALA A 62 -8.75 -13.81 35.81
C ALA A 62 -8.30 -12.80 36.87
N ALA A 63 -8.15 -13.21 38.13
CA ALA A 63 -7.78 -12.32 39.23
C ALA A 63 -6.36 -11.73 39.04
N LEU A 64 -5.36 -12.57 38.77
CA LEU A 64 -3.97 -12.15 38.55
C LEU A 64 -3.84 -11.30 37.27
N ALA A 65 -4.46 -11.76 36.19
CA ALA A 65 -4.37 -11.09 34.89
C ALA A 65 -5.03 -9.71 34.93
N THR A 66 -6.20 -9.56 35.57
CA THR A 66 -6.91 -8.27 35.63
C THR A 66 -6.13 -7.23 36.45
N GLY A 67 -5.55 -7.63 37.59
CA GLY A 67 -4.71 -6.75 38.39
C GLY A 67 -3.46 -6.27 37.66
N THR A 68 -2.77 -7.20 36.98
CA THR A 68 -1.56 -6.89 36.19
C THR A 68 -1.89 -6.03 34.97
N LEU A 69 -3.00 -6.30 34.28
CA LEU A 69 -3.44 -5.54 33.11
C LEU A 69 -3.72 -4.08 33.43
N PHE A 70 -4.33 -3.78 34.58
CA PHE A 70 -4.62 -2.40 34.96
C PHE A 70 -3.35 -1.55 35.05
N TRP A 71 -2.32 -2.04 35.73
CA TRP A 71 -1.04 -1.35 35.85
C TRP A 71 -0.30 -1.26 34.51
N MET A 72 -0.26 -2.34 33.75
CA MET A 72 0.36 -2.35 32.42
C MET A 72 -0.33 -1.37 31.46
N GLU A 73 -1.65 -1.24 31.53
CA GLU A 73 -2.43 -0.33 30.69
C GLU A 73 -2.13 1.14 31.03
N ILE A 74 -1.97 1.48 32.31
CA ILE A 74 -1.53 2.82 32.74
C ILE A 74 -0.14 3.14 32.18
N VAL A 75 0.82 2.20 32.29
CA VAL A 75 2.16 2.41 31.75
C VAL A 75 2.11 2.58 30.22
N LEU A 76 1.30 1.78 29.53
CA LEU A 76 1.18 1.83 28.07
C LEU A 76 0.50 3.10 27.58
N VAL A 77 -0.56 3.58 28.22
CA VAL A 77 -1.22 4.84 27.81
C VAL A 77 -0.28 6.03 27.99
N VAL A 78 0.51 6.08 29.08
CA VAL A 78 1.50 7.13 29.30
C VAL A 78 2.61 7.05 28.26
N PHE A 79 3.10 5.84 27.97
CA PHE A 79 4.13 5.61 26.96
C PHE A 79 3.67 6.04 25.56
N PHE A 80 2.51 5.56 25.09
CA PHE A 80 1.97 5.89 23.77
C PHE A 80 1.50 7.34 23.65
N GLY A 81 0.92 7.91 24.71
CA GLY A 81 0.58 9.32 24.76
C GLY A 81 1.82 10.20 24.60
N THR A 82 2.90 9.87 25.32
CA THR A 82 4.19 10.56 25.18
C THR A 82 4.77 10.37 23.79
N GLU A 83 4.77 9.14 23.26
CA GLU A 83 5.27 8.87 21.92
C GLU A 83 4.48 9.66 20.86
N TYR A 84 3.16 9.74 20.97
CA TYR A 84 2.30 10.51 20.07
C TYR A 84 2.63 11.99 20.09
N VAL A 85 2.79 12.58 21.29
CA VAL A 85 3.15 14.00 21.44
C VAL A 85 4.54 14.28 20.85
N VAL A 86 5.53 13.42 21.13
CA VAL A 86 6.89 13.54 20.56
C VAL A 86 6.85 13.40 19.04
N ARG A 87 6.04 12.48 18.50
CA ARG A 87 5.87 12.28 17.06
C ARG A 87 5.24 13.50 16.39
N LEU A 88 4.15 14.03 16.96
CA LEU A 88 3.47 15.24 16.45
C LEU A 88 4.39 16.46 16.49
N TRP A 89 5.20 16.61 17.55
CA TRP A 89 6.21 17.66 17.64
C TRP A 89 7.32 17.48 16.59
N SER A 90 7.85 16.26 16.45
CA SER A 90 8.95 15.96 15.51
C SER A 90 8.54 16.11 14.04
N ALA A 91 7.25 15.93 13.71
CA ALA A 91 6.71 16.09 12.36
C ALA A 91 6.95 17.48 11.75
N GLY A 92 7.13 18.51 12.60
CA GLY A 92 7.45 19.88 12.15
C GLY A 92 8.79 20.04 11.42
N CYS A 93 9.64 19.01 11.36
CA CYS A 93 10.86 19.04 10.54
C CYS A 93 10.57 19.00 9.02
N ARG A 94 9.36 18.61 8.61
CA ARG A 94 8.94 18.56 7.20
C ARG A 94 8.23 19.86 6.83
N SER A 95 8.64 20.49 5.73
CA SER A 95 8.00 21.72 5.21
C SER A 95 6.47 21.63 5.11
N LYS A 96 5.92 20.45 4.72
CA LYS A 96 4.46 20.20 4.65
C LYS A 96 3.71 20.30 5.99
N TYR A 97 4.40 20.12 7.13
CA TYR A 97 3.80 20.03 8.46
C TYR A 97 4.28 21.14 9.41
N VAL A 98 4.83 22.24 8.88
CA VAL A 98 5.24 23.41 9.68
C VAL A 98 4.01 24.21 10.13
N GLY A 99 4.07 24.76 11.35
CA GLY A 99 2.99 25.54 11.96
C GLY A 99 1.81 24.71 12.49
N LEU A 100 0.79 25.38 13.03
CA LEU A 100 -0.37 24.74 13.64
C LEU A 100 -1.20 23.94 12.61
N TRP A 101 -1.49 24.55 11.46
CA TRP A 101 -2.19 23.92 10.34
C TRP A 101 -1.41 22.73 9.74
N GLY A 102 -0.08 22.83 9.72
CA GLY A 102 0.78 21.74 9.30
C GLY A 102 0.71 20.54 10.24
N ARG A 103 0.72 20.77 11.56
CA ARG A 103 0.55 19.72 12.57
C ARG A 103 -0.84 19.10 12.55
N LEU A 104 -1.89 19.90 12.39
CA LEU A 104 -3.25 19.39 12.23
C LEU A 104 -3.38 18.50 10.99
N ARG A 105 -2.72 18.88 9.87
CA ARG A 105 -2.63 18.03 8.68
C ARG A 105 -1.90 16.70 8.94
N PHE A 106 -0.93 16.67 9.84
CA PHE A 106 -0.27 15.42 10.28
C PHE A 106 -1.20 14.57 11.16
N ALA A 107 -1.93 15.19 12.10
CA ALA A 107 -2.88 14.51 12.97
C ALA A 107 -4.06 13.89 12.19
N ARG A 108 -4.47 14.49 11.06
CA ARG A 108 -5.55 13.98 10.18
C ARG A 108 -5.14 12.78 9.31
N LYS A 109 -3.89 12.30 9.38
CA LYS A 109 -3.52 11.05 8.69
C LYS A 109 -4.23 9.86 9.36
N PRO A 110 -4.70 8.84 8.60
CA PRO A 110 -5.42 7.70 9.17
C PRO A 110 -4.71 7.02 10.34
N ILE A 111 -3.43 6.67 10.21
CA ILE A 111 -2.65 6.03 11.29
C ILE A 111 -2.55 6.93 12.54
N SER A 112 -2.35 8.25 12.35
CA SER A 112 -2.30 9.21 13.46
C SER A 112 -3.66 9.36 14.16
N ILE A 113 -4.78 9.23 13.43
CA ILE A 113 -6.13 9.25 13.99
C ILE A 113 -6.35 8.00 14.83
N ILE A 114 -5.98 6.82 14.34
CA ILE A 114 -6.09 5.57 15.09
C ILE A 114 -5.30 5.65 16.40
N ASP A 115 -4.05 6.13 16.36
CA ASP A 115 -3.22 6.27 17.56
C ASP A 115 -3.86 7.25 18.58
N LEU A 116 -4.39 8.38 18.10
CA LEU A 116 -5.11 9.35 18.95
C LEU A 116 -6.36 8.73 19.58
N ILE A 117 -7.18 8.01 18.80
CA ILE A 117 -8.38 7.33 19.29
C ILE A 117 -8.00 6.30 20.36
N VAL A 118 -6.96 5.49 20.13
CA VAL A 118 -6.50 4.48 21.08
C VAL A 118 -6.05 5.14 22.39
N VAL A 119 -5.24 6.19 22.34
CA VAL A 119 -4.76 6.89 23.55
C VAL A 119 -5.92 7.54 24.31
N VAL A 120 -6.81 8.26 23.61
CA VAL A 120 -7.94 8.96 24.25
C VAL A 120 -8.94 7.97 24.83
N ALA A 121 -9.29 6.90 24.10
CA ALA A 121 -10.21 5.89 24.60
C ALA A 121 -9.62 5.13 25.79
N SER A 122 -8.31 4.81 25.77
CA SER A 122 -7.63 4.18 26.91
C SER A 122 -7.66 5.08 28.15
N MET A 123 -7.43 6.40 27.96
CA MET A 123 -7.53 7.38 29.04
C MET A 123 -8.95 7.45 29.64
N VAL A 124 -9.99 7.51 28.78
CA VAL A 124 -11.40 7.52 29.22
C VAL A 124 -11.73 6.27 30.03
N VAL A 125 -11.33 5.09 29.54
CA VAL A 125 -11.61 3.82 30.20
C VAL A 125 -10.91 3.72 31.56
N LEU A 126 -9.66 4.19 31.69
CA LEU A 126 -8.94 4.23 32.97
C LEU A 126 -9.58 5.21 33.97
N CYS A 127 -9.97 6.40 33.51
CA CYS A 127 -10.63 7.40 34.35
C CYS A 127 -12.00 6.93 34.87
N VAL A 128 -12.79 6.24 34.03
CA VAL A 128 -14.09 5.69 34.41
C VAL A 128 -13.92 4.46 35.31
N GLY A 129 -12.96 3.58 35.00
CA GLY A 129 -12.69 2.37 35.77
C GLY A 129 -12.18 2.63 37.19
N SER A 130 -11.46 3.74 37.41
CA SER A 130 -10.90 4.09 38.72
C SER A 130 -11.95 4.42 39.80
N LYS A 131 -13.19 4.75 39.43
CA LYS A 131 -14.24 5.15 40.39
C LYS A 131 -15.04 3.97 40.98
N GLY A 132 -14.65 2.73 40.71
CA GLY A 132 -15.23 1.54 41.35
C GLY A 132 -16.71 1.29 41.04
N GLN A 133 -17.30 2.02 40.10
CA GLN A 133 -18.69 1.86 39.71
C GLN A 133 -18.88 0.55 38.94
N VAL A 134 -20.06 -0.07 39.05
CA VAL A 134 -20.55 -1.32 38.41
C VAL A 134 -20.29 -1.45 36.89
N PHE A 135 -19.78 -0.41 36.24
CA PHE A 135 -19.23 -0.42 34.88
C PHE A 135 -17.82 -1.01 34.77
N ALA A 136 -17.18 -1.45 35.87
CA ALA A 136 -15.86 -2.07 35.81
C ALA A 136 -15.81 -3.29 34.85
N THR A 137 -16.87 -4.10 34.79
CA THR A 137 -16.99 -5.25 33.87
C THR A 137 -17.22 -4.86 32.41
N SER A 138 -17.92 -3.76 32.12
CA SER A 138 -18.07 -3.26 30.75
C SER A 138 -16.82 -2.53 30.26
N ALA A 139 -16.15 -1.80 31.16
CA ALA A 139 -14.85 -1.18 30.93
C ALA A 139 -13.79 -2.23 30.55
N ILE A 140 -13.75 -3.38 31.25
CA ILE A 140 -12.84 -4.49 30.92
C ILE A 140 -13.04 -4.96 29.48
N ARG A 141 -14.28 -5.10 28.99
CA ARG A 141 -14.53 -5.48 27.58
C ARG A 141 -14.02 -4.43 26.60
N GLY A 142 -14.17 -3.15 26.93
CA GLY A 142 -13.62 -2.03 26.15
C GLY A 142 -12.09 -2.03 26.08
N ILE A 143 -11.40 -2.31 27.19
CA ILE A 143 -9.92 -2.43 27.24
C ILE A 143 -9.42 -3.48 26.24
N ARG A 144 -10.07 -4.66 26.18
CA ARG A 144 -9.66 -5.75 25.29
C ARG A 144 -9.72 -5.34 23.81
N PHE A 145 -10.77 -4.60 23.43
CA PHE A 145 -10.91 -4.12 22.05
C PHE A 145 -9.85 -3.06 21.68
N LEU A 146 -9.55 -2.14 22.60
CA LEU A 146 -8.51 -1.11 22.41
C LEU A 146 -7.11 -1.72 22.26
N GLN A 147 -6.83 -2.83 22.93
CA GLN A 147 -5.55 -3.56 22.81
C GLN A 147 -5.38 -4.20 21.42
N ILE A 148 -6.46 -4.70 20.82
CA ILE A 148 -6.41 -5.22 19.44
C ILE A 148 -6.16 -4.06 18.46
N LEU A 149 -6.84 -2.92 18.65
CA LEU A 149 -6.59 -1.72 17.82
C LEU A 149 -5.15 -1.20 17.94
N ARG A 150 -4.53 -1.36 19.12
CA ARG A 150 -3.13 -1.00 19.35
C ARG A 150 -2.18 -1.77 18.41
N MET A 151 -2.44 -3.04 18.10
CA MET A 151 -1.61 -3.76 17.11
C MET A 151 -1.57 -3.09 15.72
N LEU A 152 -2.63 -2.38 15.33
CA LEU A 152 -2.70 -1.69 14.05
C LEU A 152 -1.71 -0.52 13.95
N HIS A 153 -1.29 0.06 15.08
CA HIS A 153 -0.33 1.18 15.09
C HIS A 153 1.08 0.77 14.66
N VAL A 154 1.39 -0.54 14.67
CA VAL A 154 2.73 -1.07 14.37
C VAL A 154 3.11 -0.79 12.91
N ASP A 155 2.15 -0.80 11.98
CA ASP A 155 2.35 -0.39 10.59
C ASP A 155 2.27 1.14 10.41
N ARG A 156 3.27 1.84 10.93
CA ARG A 156 3.33 3.32 11.02
C ARG A 156 3.20 4.05 9.68
N GLN A 157 3.70 3.45 8.59
CA GLN A 157 3.69 4.10 7.26
C GLN A 157 2.51 3.67 6.38
N GLY A 158 1.72 2.69 6.84
CA GLY A 158 0.73 2.00 6.01
C GLY A 158 1.36 1.41 4.75
N GLY A 159 2.62 0.97 4.86
CA GLY A 159 3.39 0.47 3.71
C GLY A 159 2.78 -0.84 3.21
N THR A 160 2.40 -1.70 4.15
CA THR A 160 1.73 -2.99 3.89
C THR A 160 0.37 -2.76 3.26
N TRP A 161 -0.45 -1.88 3.84
CA TRP A 161 -1.78 -1.55 3.31
C TRP A 161 -1.72 -0.93 1.91
N ARG A 162 -0.75 -0.06 1.65
CA ARG A 162 -0.53 0.53 0.32
C ARG A 162 -0.07 -0.51 -0.69
N LEU A 163 0.81 -1.43 -0.28
CA LEU A 163 1.29 -2.51 -1.13
C LEU A 163 0.15 -3.45 -1.49
N LEU A 164 -0.59 -3.94 -0.49
CA LEU A 164 -1.77 -4.79 -0.62
C LEU A 164 -2.82 -4.13 -1.50
N GLY A 165 -3.25 -2.90 -1.16
CA GLY A 165 -4.24 -2.16 -1.92
C GLY A 165 -3.82 -1.92 -3.37
N SER A 166 -2.53 -1.71 -3.63
CA SER A 166 -2.04 -1.57 -5.00
C SER A 166 -2.04 -2.90 -5.77
N VAL A 167 -1.75 -4.04 -5.14
CA VAL A 167 -1.85 -5.36 -5.80
C VAL A 167 -3.32 -5.69 -6.07
N VAL A 168 -4.20 -5.53 -5.08
CA VAL A 168 -5.66 -5.71 -5.21
C VAL A 168 -6.21 -4.81 -6.32
N PHE A 169 -5.80 -3.54 -6.38
CA PHE A 169 -6.26 -2.62 -7.41
C PHE A 169 -5.81 -3.06 -8.80
N ILE A 170 -4.56 -3.51 -8.98
CA ILE A 170 -4.06 -3.99 -10.27
C ILE A 170 -4.87 -5.20 -10.74
N HIS A 171 -5.11 -6.17 -9.85
CA HIS A 171 -5.80 -7.43 -10.15
C HIS A 171 -7.30 -7.40 -9.85
N ARG A 172 -7.91 -6.20 -9.79
CA ARG A 172 -9.31 -6.03 -9.36
C ARG A 172 -10.31 -6.78 -10.26
N GLN A 173 -10.06 -6.83 -11.56
CA GLN A 173 -10.96 -7.49 -12.50
C GLN A 173 -10.96 -9.01 -12.26
N GLU A 174 -9.77 -9.62 -12.16
CA GLU A 174 -9.61 -11.06 -11.90
C GLU A 174 -10.21 -11.45 -10.54
N LEU A 175 -9.99 -10.62 -9.51
CA LEU A 175 -10.54 -10.83 -8.18
C LEU A 175 -12.08 -10.73 -8.15
N ILE A 176 -12.66 -9.71 -8.79
CA ILE A 176 -14.11 -9.54 -8.87
C ILE A 176 -14.73 -10.70 -9.64
N THR A 177 -14.15 -11.11 -10.78
CA THR A 177 -14.68 -12.22 -11.59
C THR A 177 -14.67 -13.54 -10.82
N THR A 178 -13.58 -13.86 -10.13
CA THR A 178 -13.47 -15.11 -9.35
C THR A 178 -14.43 -15.12 -8.15
N LEU A 179 -14.54 -14.02 -7.41
CA LEU A 179 -15.50 -13.89 -6.32
C LEU A 179 -16.95 -13.93 -6.81
N TYR A 180 -17.26 -13.30 -7.94
CA TYR A 180 -18.59 -13.30 -8.52
C TYR A 180 -19.03 -14.73 -8.92
N ILE A 181 -18.19 -15.44 -9.67
CA ILE A 181 -18.49 -16.82 -10.09
C ILE A 181 -18.56 -17.76 -8.87
N GLY A 182 -17.64 -17.60 -7.92
CA GLY A 182 -17.65 -18.36 -6.67
C GLY A 182 -18.93 -18.14 -5.85
N PHE A 183 -19.36 -16.88 -5.68
CA PHE A 183 -20.58 -16.56 -4.95
C PHE A 183 -21.83 -17.06 -5.68
N LEU A 184 -21.88 -16.94 -7.01
CA LEU A 184 -22.98 -17.48 -7.81
C LEU A 184 -23.09 -19.01 -7.64
N GLY A 185 -21.96 -19.71 -7.72
CA GLY A 185 -21.88 -21.16 -7.48
C GLY A 185 -22.30 -21.54 -6.06
N LEU A 186 -21.90 -20.77 -5.06
CA LEU A 186 -22.30 -20.97 -3.66
C LEU A 186 -23.82 -20.87 -3.47
N ILE A 187 -24.45 -19.83 -4.04
CA ILE A 187 -25.90 -19.61 -3.92
C ILE A 187 -26.68 -20.75 -4.58
N PHE A 188 -26.31 -21.13 -5.81
CA PHE A 188 -26.95 -22.24 -6.53
C PHE A 188 -26.75 -23.58 -5.82
N SER A 189 -25.51 -23.89 -5.40
CA SER A 189 -25.20 -25.14 -4.70
C SER A 189 -26.00 -25.26 -3.41
N SER A 190 -26.01 -24.20 -2.59
CA SER A 190 -26.74 -24.20 -1.32
C SER A 190 -28.26 -24.36 -1.53
N TYR A 191 -28.81 -23.76 -2.60
CA TYR A 191 -30.24 -23.87 -2.91
C TYR A 191 -30.62 -25.28 -3.38
N PHE A 192 -29.83 -25.88 -4.27
CA PHE A 192 -30.10 -27.24 -4.73
C PHE A 192 -29.92 -28.29 -3.63
N VAL A 193 -28.91 -28.14 -2.78
CA VAL A 193 -28.73 -29.04 -1.63
C VAL A 193 -29.85 -28.85 -0.61
N TYR A 194 -30.30 -27.62 -0.36
CA TYR A 194 -31.49 -27.37 0.47
C TYR A 194 -32.72 -28.11 -0.08
N LEU A 195 -33.02 -27.98 -1.37
CA LEU A 195 -34.17 -28.68 -1.98
C LEU A 195 -34.04 -30.20 -1.90
N ALA A 196 -32.83 -30.74 -2.01
CA ALA A 196 -32.57 -32.18 -1.92
C ALA A 196 -32.63 -32.72 -0.48
N GLU A 197 -32.31 -31.90 0.52
CA GLU A 197 -32.12 -32.35 1.91
C GLU A 197 -33.18 -31.81 2.90
N LYS A 198 -34.10 -30.94 2.48
CA LYS A 198 -35.07 -30.28 3.37
C LYS A 198 -35.96 -31.26 4.16
N ASP A 199 -36.22 -32.44 3.63
CA ASP A 199 -37.07 -33.47 4.25
C ASP A 199 -36.22 -34.63 4.84
N ALA A 200 -34.89 -34.56 4.74
CA ALA A 200 -34.01 -35.62 5.23
C ALA A 200 -33.79 -35.49 6.75
N VAL A 201 -33.89 -36.62 7.45
CA VAL A 201 -33.69 -36.71 8.89
C VAL A 201 -32.36 -37.42 9.15
N ASN A 202 -31.53 -36.83 10.00
CA ASN A 202 -30.25 -37.41 10.38
C ASN A 202 -30.44 -38.59 11.37
N GLU A 203 -29.38 -39.36 11.64
CA GLU A 203 -29.37 -40.51 12.56
C GLU A 203 -29.84 -40.14 13.99
N SER A 204 -29.66 -38.87 14.38
CA SER A 204 -30.15 -38.32 15.66
C SER A 204 -31.62 -37.88 15.66
N GLY A 205 -32.38 -38.09 14.58
CA GLY A 205 -33.79 -37.71 14.48
C GLY A 205 -34.07 -36.22 14.21
N ARG A 206 -33.05 -35.44 13.87
CA ARG A 206 -33.12 -33.99 13.60
C ARG A 206 -32.95 -33.67 12.11
N VAL A 207 -33.65 -32.65 11.64
CA VAL A 207 -33.53 -32.13 10.28
C VAL A 207 -32.34 -31.15 10.22
N GLU A 208 -31.32 -31.48 9.44
CA GLU A 208 -30.09 -30.68 9.36
C GLU A 208 -30.26 -29.41 8.50
N PHE A 209 -31.07 -29.50 7.44
CA PHE A 209 -31.31 -28.44 6.46
C PHE A 209 -32.72 -27.85 6.59
N GLY A 210 -33.09 -27.43 7.80
CA GLY A 210 -34.43 -26.91 8.10
C GLY A 210 -34.74 -25.56 7.44
N SER A 211 -33.72 -24.75 7.12
CA SER A 211 -33.87 -23.48 6.42
C SER A 211 -32.84 -23.32 5.30
N TYR A 212 -33.12 -22.41 4.35
CA TYR A 212 -32.12 -22.05 3.34
C TYR A 212 -30.85 -21.45 3.96
N ALA A 213 -30.96 -20.78 5.11
CA ALA A 213 -29.81 -20.25 5.84
C ALA A 213 -28.88 -21.36 6.36
N ASP A 214 -29.44 -22.50 6.80
CA ASP A 214 -28.67 -23.68 7.21
C ASP A 214 -27.87 -24.28 6.06
N ALA A 215 -28.48 -24.36 4.88
CA ALA A 215 -27.82 -24.82 3.67
C ALA A 215 -26.74 -23.85 3.17
N LEU A 216 -26.97 -22.53 3.33
CA LEU A 216 -25.98 -21.52 3.00
C LEU A 216 -24.78 -21.55 3.96
N TRP A 217 -25.00 -21.77 5.26
CA TRP A 217 -23.93 -22.01 6.24
C TRP A 217 -23.08 -23.23 5.84
N TRP A 218 -23.73 -24.36 5.54
CA TRP A 218 -23.05 -25.54 5.04
C TRP A 218 -22.25 -25.26 3.77
N GLY A 219 -22.83 -24.52 2.81
CA GLY A 219 -22.18 -24.12 1.58
C GLY A 219 -20.91 -23.31 1.85
N VAL A 220 -20.98 -22.29 2.71
CA VAL A 220 -19.82 -21.46 3.08
C VAL A 220 -18.71 -22.30 3.73
N VAL A 221 -19.06 -23.17 4.68
CA VAL A 221 -18.10 -24.07 5.35
C VAL A 221 -17.44 -25.05 4.38
N THR A 222 -18.20 -25.51 3.37
CA THR A 222 -17.73 -26.48 2.37
C THR A 222 -16.84 -25.82 1.31
N VAL A 223 -17.26 -24.70 0.70
CA VAL A 223 -16.48 -24.03 -0.36
C VAL A 223 -15.17 -23.43 0.16
N THR A 224 -15.12 -23.09 1.45
CA THR A 224 -13.90 -22.62 2.14
C THR A 224 -13.03 -23.76 2.66
N THR A 225 -13.40 -25.02 2.40
CA THR A 225 -12.68 -26.23 2.82
C THR A 225 -12.46 -26.36 4.33
N ILE A 226 -13.33 -25.73 5.15
CA ILE A 226 -13.27 -25.85 6.61
C ILE A 226 -13.80 -27.20 7.05
N GLY A 227 -15.00 -27.58 6.58
CA GLY A 227 -15.57 -28.90 6.81
C GLY A 227 -15.76 -29.29 8.28
N TYR A 228 -16.48 -28.48 9.07
CA TYR A 228 -16.75 -28.80 10.49
C TYR A 228 -17.45 -30.14 10.70
N GLY A 229 -18.27 -30.59 9.74
CA GLY A 229 -19.02 -31.84 9.82
C GLY A 229 -20.29 -31.76 10.67
N ASP A 230 -20.70 -30.56 11.09
CA ASP A 230 -21.92 -30.28 11.83
C ASP A 230 -23.19 -30.45 10.98
N LYS A 231 -23.13 -30.08 9.70
CA LYS A 231 -24.18 -30.35 8.70
C LYS A 231 -23.59 -31.11 7.52
N VAL A 232 -24.21 -32.24 7.16
CA VAL A 232 -23.78 -33.08 6.04
C VAL A 232 -25.01 -33.59 5.29
N PRO A 233 -25.05 -33.49 3.94
CA PRO A 233 -26.17 -34.03 3.16
C PRO A 233 -26.24 -35.55 3.36
N GLN A 234 -27.45 -36.05 3.62
CA GLN A 234 -27.71 -37.46 3.90
C GLN A 234 -28.15 -38.20 2.65
N THR A 235 -29.01 -37.56 1.84
CA THR A 235 -29.53 -38.16 0.61
C THR A 235 -28.43 -38.32 -0.44
N TRP A 236 -28.55 -39.36 -1.27
CA TRP A 236 -27.62 -39.57 -2.38
C TRP A 236 -27.69 -38.42 -3.41
N VAL A 237 -28.86 -37.82 -3.59
CA VAL A 237 -29.08 -36.66 -4.48
C VAL A 237 -28.30 -35.46 -3.96
N GLY A 238 -28.47 -35.12 -2.68
CA GLY A 238 -27.73 -34.02 -2.04
C GLY A 238 -26.22 -34.27 -2.06
N LYS A 239 -25.76 -35.49 -1.77
CA LYS A 239 -24.34 -35.89 -1.87
C LYS A 239 -23.78 -35.72 -3.29
N THR A 240 -24.55 -36.09 -4.32
CA THR A 240 -24.13 -35.96 -5.73
C THR A 240 -24.00 -34.50 -6.13
N ILE A 241 -25.00 -33.67 -5.78
CA ILE A 241 -25.00 -32.23 -6.04
C ILE A 241 -23.82 -31.57 -5.30
N ALA A 242 -23.67 -31.86 -4.01
CA ALA A 242 -22.58 -31.35 -3.19
C ALA A 242 -21.21 -31.72 -3.77
N SER A 243 -21.01 -32.98 -4.16
CA SER A 243 -19.75 -33.45 -4.75
C SER A 243 -19.44 -32.70 -6.04
N CYS A 244 -20.41 -32.60 -6.97
CA CYS A 244 -20.22 -31.91 -8.24
C CYS A 244 -19.88 -30.42 -8.04
N PHE A 245 -20.67 -29.70 -7.24
CA PHE A 245 -20.43 -28.27 -7.01
C PHE A 245 -19.16 -27.99 -6.20
N SER A 246 -18.78 -28.87 -5.26
CA SER A 246 -17.58 -28.68 -4.43
C SER A 246 -16.31 -28.60 -5.28
N VAL A 247 -16.14 -29.47 -6.29
CA VAL A 247 -14.96 -29.50 -7.16
C VAL A 247 -14.75 -28.17 -7.88
N PHE A 248 -15.83 -27.58 -8.39
CA PHE A 248 -15.76 -26.29 -9.10
C PHE A 248 -15.66 -25.11 -8.13
N ALA A 249 -16.52 -25.05 -7.10
CA ALA A 249 -16.61 -23.91 -6.20
C ALA A 249 -15.34 -23.71 -5.37
N ILE A 250 -14.73 -24.79 -4.86
CA ILE A 250 -13.48 -24.72 -4.09
C ILE A 250 -12.36 -24.09 -4.95
N SER A 251 -12.30 -24.46 -6.23
CA SER A 251 -11.32 -23.89 -7.17
C SER A 251 -11.46 -22.36 -7.29
N PHE A 252 -12.69 -21.85 -7.44
CA PHE A 252 -12.93 -20.40 -7.53
C PHE A 252 -12.62 -19.63 -6.25
N PHE A 253 -12.91 -20.21 -5.07
CA PHE A 253 -12.58 -19.58 -3.78
C PHE A 253 -11.08 -19.63 -3.46
N ALA A 254 -10.32 -20.55 -4.04
CA ALA A 254 -8.86 -20.62 -3.89
C ALA A 254 -8.11 -19.61 -4.79
N LEU A 255 -8.69 -19.23 -5.95
CA LEU A 255 -8.04 -18.33 -6.92
C LEU A 255 -7.61 -16.96 -6.37
N PRO A 256 -8.40 -16.26 -5.53
CA PRO A 256 -7.98 -15.00 -4.90
C PRO A 256 -6.61 -15.08 -4.22
N ALA A 257 -6.32 -16.18 -3.50
CA ALA A 257 -5.04 -16.37 -2.84
C ALA A 257 -3.89 -16.52 -3.86
N GLY A 258 -4.11 -17.26 -4.95
CA GLY A 258 -3.14 -17.45 -6.03
C GLY A 258 -2.87 -16.17 -6.83
N ILE A 259 -3.91 -15.40 -7.14
CA ILE A 259 -3.79 -14.11 -7.85
C ILE A 259 -3.02 -13.10 -6.99
N LEU A 260 -3.35 -12.98 -5.71
CA LEU A 260 -2.63 -12.08 -4.81
C LEU A 260 -1.17 -12.53 -4.61
N GLY A 261 -0.93 -13.83 -4.40
CA GLY A 261 0.41 -14.39 -4.23
C GLY A 261 1.32 -14.14 -5.43
N SER A 262 0.82 -14.40 -6.64
CA SER A 262 1.56 -14.12 -7.89
C SER A 262 1.76 -12.61 -8.11
N GLY A 263 0.75 -11.79 -7.82
CA GLY A 263 0.84 -10.32 -7.87
C GLY A 263 1.92 -9.75 -6.95
N PHE A 264 2.05 -10.27 -5.71
CA PHE A 264 3.14 -9.88 -4.81
C PHE A 264 4.51 -10.30 -5.34
N ALA A 265 4.65 -11.54 -5.83
CA ALA A 265 5.91 -12.04 -6.38
C ALA A 265 6.40 -11.20 -7.57
N LEU A 266 5.52 -10.89 -8.52
CA LEU A 266 5.81 -10.03 -9.67
C LEU A 266 6.24 -8.62 -9.24
N LYS A 267 5.57 -8.05 -8.24
CA LYS A 267 5.89 -6.71 -7.75
C LYS A 267 7.26 -6.65 -7.05
N VAL A 268 7.62 -7.70 -6.32
CA VAL A 268 8.97 -7.84 -5.73
C VAL A 268 10.02 -7.95 -6.84
N GLN A 269 9.76 -8.74 -7.87
CA GLN A 269 10.67 -8.93 -9.01
C GLN A 269 10.86 -7.64 -9.82
N GLN A 270 9.78 -6.88 -10.07
CA GLN A 270 9.84 -5.57 -10.74
C GLN A 270 10.68 -4.56 -9.94
N LYS A 271 10.53 -4.53 -8.61
CA LYS A 271 11.30 -3.63 -7.73
C LYS A 271 12.81 -3.92 -7.78
N GLN A 272 13.21 -5.17 -8.01
CA GLN A 272 14.61 -5.53 -8.20
C GLN A 272 15.16 -4.99 -9.54
N ARG A 273 14.38 -5.06 -10.63
CA ARG A 273 14.78 -4.51 -11.95
C ARG A 273 14.87 -2.99 -11.98
N GLN A 274 14.11 -2.29 -11.13
CA GLN A 274 14.11 -0.82 -11.07
C GLN A 274 15.36 -0.21 -10.41
N LYS A 275 16.32 -1.01 -9.95
CA LYS A 275 17.59 -0.51 -9.34
C LYS A 275 18.48 0.30 -10.30
N HIS A 276 18.15 0.41 -11.59
CA HIS A 276 18.78 1.36 -12.52
C HIS A 276 18.33 2.82 -12.30
N PHE A 277 18.31 3.28 -11.05
CA PHE A 277 17.94 4.65 -10.66
C PHE A 277 18.79 5.72 -11.37
N ASN A 278 20.04 5.39 -11.70
CA ASN A 278 20.98 6.30 -12.37
C ASN A 278 20.48 6.80 -13.73
N ARG A 279 19.58 6.07 -14.41
CA ARG A 279 19.02 6.53 -15.70
C ARG A 279 17.96 7.63 -15.55
N GLN A 280 17.37 7.78 -14.36
CA GLN A 280 16.33 8.78 -14.08
C GLN A 280 16.92 10.13 -13.63
N ILE A 281 18.16 10.16 -13.15
CA ILE A 281 18.86 11.38 -12.67
C ILE A 281 18.92 12.47 -13.75
N PRO A 282 19.42 12.22 -14.99
CA PRO A 282 19.51 13.27 -16.00
C PRO A 282 18.13 13.76 -16.45
N ALA A 283 17.14 12.87 -16.55
CA ALA A 283 15.76 13.23 -16.91
C ALA A 283 15.12 14.15 -15.85
N ALA A 284 15.28 13.83 -14.57
CA ALA A 284 14.78 14.67 -13.47
C ALA A 284 15.48 16.05 -13.45
N ALA A 285 16.80 16.09 -13.67
CA ALA A 285 17.53 17.34 -13.76
C ALA A 285 17.05 18.19 -14.94
N SER A 286 16.83 17.58 -16.11
CA SER A 286 16.29 18.26 -17.29
C SER A 286 14.93 18.88 -17.01
N LEU A 287 14.02 18.14 -16.36
CA LEU A 287 12.68 18.64 -16.03
C LEU A 287 12.72 19.86 -15.10
N ILE A 288 13.56 19.82 -14.06
CA ILE A 288 13.70 20.96 -13.13
C ILE A 288 14.23 22.18 -13.88
N GLN A 289 15.23 21.99 -14.73
CA GLN A 289 15.83 23.09 -15.48
C GLN A 289 14.88 23.70 -16.51
N THR A 290 14.12 22.89 -17.25
CA THR A 290 13.14 23.40 -18.23
C THR A 290 12.00 24.12 -17.53
N ALA A 291 11.45 23.56 -16.45
CA ALA A 291 10.40 24.21 -15.67
C ALA A 291 10.86 25.57 -15.10
N TRP A 292 12.09 25.63 -14.56
CA TRP A 292 12.66 26.89 -14.08
C TRP A 292 12.87 27.91 -15.20
N ARG A 293 13.30 27.47 -16.39
CA ARG A 293 13.45 28.37 -17.55
C ARG A 293 12.11 28.94 -18.00
N CYS A 294 11.04 28.14 -18.02
CA CYS A 294 9.69 28.63 -18.31
C CYS A 294 9.25 29.69 -17.29
N TYR A 295 9.43 29.42 -16.00
CA TYR A 295 9.14 30.40 -14.94
C TYR A 295 9.98 31.69 -15.09
N ALA A 296 11.28 31.55 -15.36
CA ALA A 296 12.19 32.67 -15.50
C ALA A 296 11.95 33.51 -16.78
N ALA A 297 11.22 32.98 -17.76
CA ALA A 297 10.86 33.70 -18.98
C ALA A 297 9.78 34.78 -18.73
N GLU A 298 8.99 34.65 -17.66
CA GLU A 298 8.02 35.69 -17.26
C GLU A 298 8.70 37.00 -16.83
N ASN A 299 9.98 36.97 -16.47
CA ASN A 299 10.76 38.15 -16.12
C ASN A 299 11.69 38.55 -17.30
N PRO A 300 11.41 39.68 -18.00
CA PRO A 300 12.21 40.14 -19.13
C PRO A 300 13.68 40.45 -18.79
N ASP A 301 13.96 40.88 -17.56
CA ASP A 301 15.32 41.22 -17.10
C ASP A 301 16.10 39.98 -16.62
N SER A 302 15.50 38.80 -16.72
CA SER A 302 16.12 37.56 -16.27
C SER A 302 17.37 37.21 -17.08
N SER A 303 18.39 36.74 -16.38
CA SER A 303 19.62 36.22 -17.00
C SER A 303 19.40 35.01 -17.92
N THR A 304 18.22 34.37 -17.89
CA THR A 304 17.82 33.31 -18.82
C THR A 304 17.94 33.74 -20.29
N TRP A 305 17.61 35.00 -20.60
CA TRP A 305 17.68 35.53 -21.97
C TRP A 305 19.11 35.73 -22.47
N LYS A 306 20.09 35.88 -21.56
CA LYS A 306 21.52 36.00 -21.92
C LYS A 306 22.04 34.75 -22.63
N ILE A 307 21.42 33.59 -22.45
CA ILE A 307 21.78 32.34 -23.15
C ILE A 307 21.54 32.49 -24.67
N TYR A 308 20.48 33.18 -25.07
CA TYR A 308 20.11 33.38 -26.47
C TYR A 308 20.84 34.56 -27.12
N ILE A 309 21.32 35.52 -26.33
CA ILE A 309 22.07 36.71 -26.79
C ILE A 309 23.58 36.42 -26.89
N ARG A 310 24.10 35.49 -26.08
CA ARG A 310 25.52 35.12 -26.10
C ARG A 310 25.83 34.33 -27.38
N LYS A 311 26.54 34.97 -28.34
CA LYS A 311 27.08 34.29 -29.53
C LYS A 311 27.84 33.02 -29.10
N PRO A 312 27.72 31.89 -29.82
CA PRO A 312 28.53 30.71 -29.53
C PRO A 312 30.01 31.12 -29.56
N PRO A 313 30.84 30.65 -28.61
CA PRO A 313 32.27 30.93 -28.68
C PRO A 313 32.77 30.42 -30.04
N ARG A 314 33.37 31.30 -30.83
CA ARG A 314 34.13 30.89 -32.02
C ARG A 314 35.11 29.83 -31.56
N SER A 315 34.97 28.62 -32.07
CA SER A 315 35.95 27.57 -31.93
C SER A 315 37.29 28.10 -32.45
N HIS A 316 38.16 28.54 -31.55
CA HIS A 316 39.57 28.66 -31.88
C HIS A 316 40.06 27.24 -32.12
N THR A 317 40.33 26.95 -33.39
CA THR A 317 41.01 25.76 -33.88
C THR A 317 42.38 25.66 -33.20
N LEU A 318 42.42 25.11 -31.99
CA LEU A 318 43.67 24.68 -31.38
C LEU A 318 43.99 23.32 -31.97
N LEU A 319 44.91 23.35 -32.96
CA LEU A 319 45.65 22.18 -33.41
C LEU A 319 46.22 21.47 -32.19
N SER A 320 45.80 20.22 -31.98
CA SER A 320 46.57 19.25 -31.18
C SER A 320 46.25 17.84 -31.66
N PRO A 321 47.27 16.96 -31.71
CA PRO A 321 47.34 15.84 -32.63
C PRO A 321 46.44 14.69 -32.19
N SER A 322 45.81 14.06 -33.18
CA SER A 322 44.98 12.87 -33.05
C SER A 322 45.74 11.71 -32.39
N PRO A 323 45.17 11.00 -31.39
CA PRO A 323 45.55 9.63 -31.09
C PRO A 323 44.55 8.64 -31.71
N LYS A 324 45.14 7.70 -32.46
CA LYS A 324 44.60 6.57 -33.24
C LYS A 324 43.41 5.79 -32.59
N PRO A 325 42.56 5.15 -33.41
CA PRO A 325 41.41 4.39 -32.94
C PRO A 325 41.85 3.10 -32.21
N LYS A 326 41.43 2.92 -30.95
CA LYS A 326 41.58 1.65 -30.23
C LYS A 326 40.32 0.79 -30.38
N LYS A 327 40.47 -0.22 -31.23
CA LYS A 327 39.90 -1.59 -31.21
C LYS A 327 38.51 -1.80 -30.59
N SER A 328 37.57 -2.18 -31.45
CA SER A 328 36.33 -2.87 -31.11
C SER A 328 36.62 -4.18 -30.36
N VAL A 329 36.05 -4.31 -29.17
CA VAL A 329 36.04 -5.57 -28.42
C VAL A 329 34.92 -6.44 -28.99
N VAL A 330 35.30 -7.48 -29.72
CA VAL A 330 34.40 -8.55 -30.16
C VAL A 330 34.00 -9.39 -28.95
N VAL A 331 32.73 -9.35 -28.56
CA VAL A 331 32.15 -10.30 -27.60
C VAL A 331 31.93 -11.63 -28.32
N LYS A 332 32.73 -12.65 -27.97
CA LYS A 332 32.56 -14.04 -28.39
C LYS A 332 31.17 -14.55 -28.00
N LYS A 333 30.31 -14.86 -28.98
CA LYS A 333 29.12 -15.71 -28.80
C LYS A 333 29.58 -17.15 -28.51
N LYS A 334 29.14 -17.71 -27.40
CA LYS A 334 29.35 -19.09 -26.98
C LYS A 334 28.55 -20.03 -27.91
N LYS A 335 29.24 -20.98 -28.55
CA LYS A 335 28.68 -22.05 -29.39
C LYS A 335 27.73 -22.91 -28.56
N PHE A 336 26.47 -23.06 -28.99
CA PHE A 336 25.63 -24.21 -28.64
C PHE A 336 25.66 -25.19 -29.81
N LYS A 337 25.92 -26.46 -29.49
CA LYS A 337 25.93 -27.62 -30.40
C LYS A 337 24.51 -27.87 -30.90
N LEU A 338 24.34 -28.06 -32.20
CA LEU A 338 23.11 -28.62 -32.79
C LEU A 338 23.41 -30.06 -33.19
N ASP A 339 22.64 -31.00 -32.65
CA ASP A 339 22.58 -32.37 -33.13
C ASP A 339 21.59 -32.48 -34.30
N LYS A 340 21.81 -33.51 -35.08
CA LYS A 340 21.38 -33.78 -36.46
C LYS A 340 19.90 -34.19 -36.57
N ASP A 341 19.17 -33.70 -37.59
CA ASP A 341 18.54 -34.49 -38.69
C ASP A 341 17.41 -33.75 -39.45
N ASN A 342 17.46 -33.95 -40.78
CA ASN A 342 16.39 -34.08 -41.80
C ASN A 342 15.26 -33.04 -41.96
N GLY A 343 15.28 -32.39 -43.16
CA GLY A 343 14.17 -32.55 -44.11
C GLY A 343 13.23 -31.35 -44.39
N VAL A 344 13.18 -30.99 -45.69
CA VAL A 344 12.07 -30.38 -46.45
C VAL A 344 12.02 -28.84 -46.63
N THR A 345 11.66 -28.51 -47.88
CA THR A 345 11.71 -27.31 -48.75
C THR A 345 10.81 -26.11 -48.37
N PRO A 346 10.95 -24.94 -49.04
CA PRO A 346 10.50 -23.63 -48.56
C PRO A 346 9.07 -23.26 -48.98
N GLY A 347 8.39 -22.49 -48.12
CA GLY A 347 7.10 -21.87 -48.40
C GLY A 347 7.04 -20.46 -47.81
N GLU A 348 6.68 -19.50 -48.65
CA GLU A 348 6.58 -18.07 -48.41
C GLU A 348 5.72 -17.70 -47.19
N LYS A 349 6.12 -16.65 -46.47
CA LYS A 349 5.25 -15.51 -46.13
C LYS A 349 6.05 -14.40 -45.43
N MET A 350 6.14 -13.30 -46.15
CA MET A 350 6.60 -11.97 -45.74
C MET A 350 5.75 -11.46 -44.57
N LEU A 351 6.38 -11.04 -43.47
CA LEU A 351 5.74 -10.33 -42.36
C LEU A 351 6.24 -8.88 -42.31
N THR A 352 5.29 -8.00 -42.54
CA THR A 352 5.35 -6.54 -42.65
C THR A 352 5.73 -5.86 -41.33
N VAL A 353 6.66 -4.90 -41.41
CA VAL A 353 6.99 -3.95 -40.33
C VAL A 353 6.08 -2.72 -40.48
N PRO A 354 5.41 -2.22 -39.42
CA PRO A 354 4.58 -1.03 -39.55
C PRO A 354 5.44 0.25 -39.62
N HIS A 355 5.24 1.03 -40.68
CA HIS A 355 5.73 2.40 -40.82
C HIS A 355 4.69 3.37 -40.25
N ILE A 356 5.11 4.26 -39.34
CA ILE A 356 4.30 5.39 -38.86
C ILE A 356 4.67 6.60 -39.72
N THR A 357 3.75 7.05 -40.56
CA THR A 357 3.81 8.32 -41.30
C THR A 357 2.99 9.35 -40.51
N CYS A 358 3.55 10.53 -40.25
CA CYS A 358 2.80 11.65 -39.69
C CYS A 358 2.34 12.55 -40.83
N ASP A 359 1.02 12.71 -41.00
CA ASP A 359 0.44 13.68 -41.93
C ASP A 359 0.43 15.11 -41.31
N PRO A 360 0.65 16.16 -42.11
CA PRO A 360 0.53 17.55 -41.66
C PRO A 360 -0.95 17.99 -41.52
N PRO A 361 -1.26 18.98 -40.67
CA PRO A 361 -2.64 19.34 -40.36
C PRO A 361 -3.30 20.15 -41.49
N GLU A 362 -4.56 19.80 -41.78
CA GLU A 362 -5.44 20.47 -42.75
C GLU A 362 -5.67 21.96 -42.43
N GLU A 363 -5.55 22.76 -43.49
CA GLU A 363 -5.84 24.18 -43.56
C GLU A 363 -7.37 24.40 -43.51
N ARG A 364 -7.87 24.92 -42.39
CA ARG A 364 -9.30 25.19 -42.21
C ARG A 364 -9.66 26.51 -42.93
N ARG A 365 -10.42 26.38 -44.01
CA ARG A 365 -11.06 27.47 -44.79
C ARG A 365 -11.75 28.48 -43.86
N LEU A 366 -11.48 29.76 -44.10
CA LEU A 366 -12.26 30.89 -43.59
C LEU A 366 -13.44 31.13 -44.52
N ASP A 367 -14.66 30.97 -44.00
CA ASP A 367 -15.90 31.28 -44.71
C ASP A 367 -16.08 32.80 -44.87
N HIS A 368 -16.56 33.16 -46.06
CA HIS A 368 -17.03 34.47 -46.47
C HIS A 368 -18.00 35.11 -45.46
N PHE A 369 -17.75 36.37 -45.09
CA PHE A 369 -18.81 37.32 -44.72
C PHE A 369 -18.60 38.60 -45.52
N SER A 370 -19.51 38.82 -46.47
CA SER A 370 -19.62 40.06 -47.24
C SER A 370 -20.53 41.04 -46.50
N VAL A 371 -20.07 42.27 -46.31
CA VAL A 371 -20.93 43.46 -46.16
C VAL A 371 -20.24 44.61 -46.89
N ASP A 372 -20.77 44.95 -48.07
CA ASP A 372 -20.42 46.14 -48.84
C ASP A 372 -21.15 47.40 -48.33
N GLY A 373 -20.46 48.53 -48.46
CA GLY A 373 -21.00 49.91 -48.57
C GLY A 373 -21.20 50.62 -47.22
N TYR A 374 -20.71 51.83 -46.97
CA TYR A 374 -20.62 53.00 -47.86
C TYR A 374 -19.70 54.08 -47.25
N ASP A 375 -19.26 54.96 -48.13
CA ASP A 375 -18.34 56.08 -47.98
C ASP A 375 -18.74 57.22 -47.02
N SER A 376 -17.71 57.82 -46.44
CA SER A 376 -17.41 59.27 -46.41
C SER A 376 -18.54 60.29 -46.16
N SER A 377 -18.62 60.82 -44.93
CA SER A 377 -18.67 62.27 -44.57
C SER A 377 -18.79 62.44 -43.05
#